data_AF-A0A819NIA5-F1
#
_entry.id   AF-A0A819NIA5-F1
#
_cell.length_a   1.000
_cell.length_b   1.000
_cell.length_c   1.000
_cell.angle_alpha   90.00
_cell.angle_beta   90.00
_cell.angle_gamma   90.00
#
_symmetry.space_group_name_H-M   'P 1'
#
loop_
_entity.id
_entity.type
_entity.pdbx_description
1 polymer ?
#
loop_
_entity_poly.entity_id
_entity_poly.type
_entity_poly.pdbx_seq_one_letter_code
_entity_poly.pdbx_strand_id
1 'polypeptide(L)' 'MDTSGWKGLVLKRIPTNSSKLSALYSNPMKIVKHDHPTYWVQDPNDDKIIQVHVSQLRTCNSNYIH' A
#
# COMPACT_ATOMS: atom_id res chain seq x y z
N MET A 1 -14.15 20.33 -5.58
CA MET A 1 -13.18 19.65 -4.69
C MET A 1 -12.75 18.40 -5.43
N ASP A 2 -11.50 18.37 -5.88
CA ASP A 2 -10.98 17.36 -6.78
C ASP A 2 -10.76 16.05 -6.02
N THR A 3 -11.51 14.98 -6.35
CA THR A 3 -11.43 13.66 -5.68
C THR A 3 -10.22 12.84 -6.14
N SER A 4 -9.21 13.48 -6.73
CA SER A 4 -8.01 12.85 -7.29
C SER A 4 -6.98 12.41 -6.23
N GLY A 5 -7.19 12.73 -4.95
CA GLY A 5 -6.23 12.51 -3.86
C GLY A 5 -5.98 11.07 -3.42
N TRP A 6 -6.80 10.10 -3.87
CA TRP A 6 -6.72 8.70 -3.41
C TRP A 6 -6.30 7.69 -4.49
N LYS A 7 -5.97 8.14 -5.71
CA LYS A 7 -5.44 7.24 -6.75
C LYS A 7 -3.97 6.93 -6.48
N GLY A 8 -3.68 5.71 -6.04
CA GLY A 8 -2.30 5.21 -5.87
C GLY A 8 -1.85 4.95 -4.43
N LEU A 9 -2.79 4.88 -3.47
CA LEU A 9 -2.48 4.46 -2.12
C LEU A 9 -2.48 2.93 -2.00
N VAL A 10 -1.48 2.40 -1.31
CA VAL A 10 -1.28 0.98 -1.05
C VAL A 10 -0.95 0.73 0.41
N LEU A 11 -1.36 -0.42 0.89
CA LEU A 11 -1.02 -0.93 2.20
C LEU A 11 0.05 -2.00 2.05
N LYS A 12 1.13 -1.89 2.83
CA LYS A 12 2.12 -2.96 2.93
C LYS A 12 1.65 -3.98 3.96
N ARG A 13 1.66 -5.25 3.60
CA ARG A 13 1.39 -6.35 4.53
C ARG A 13 2.52 -6.45 5.56
N ILE A 14 2.17 -6.44 6.84
CA ILE A 14 3.12 -6.67 7.93
C ILE A 14 3.20 -8.19 8.13
N PRO A 15 4.41 -8.79 8.07
CA PRO A 15 4.56 -10.21 8.32
C PRO A 15 4.19 -10.50 9.79
N THR A 16 3.13 -11.29 9.98
CA THR A 16 2.72 -11.77 11.30
C THR A 16 3.07 -13.24 11.44
N ASN A 17 3.85 -13.61 12.46
CA ASN A 17 4.18 -15.01 12.75
C ASN A 17 3.00 -15.83 13.32
N SER A 18 1.83 -15.22 13.46
CA SER A 18 0.62 -15.88 13.95
C SER A 18 -0.33 -16.17 12.80
N SER A 19 -0.55 -17.45 12.51
CA SER A 19 -1.48 -17.96 11.49
C SER A 19 -2.96 -17.82 11.87
N LYS A 20 -3.26 -17.36 13.11
CA LYS A 20 -4.63 -17.19 13.61
C LYS A 20 -5.11 -15.72 13.65
N LEU A 21 -4.25 -14.76 13.30
CA LEU A 21 -4.60 -13.35 13.33
C LEU A 21 -4.87 -12.82 11.92
N SER A 22 -5.83 -11.90 11.80
CA SER A 22 -6.09 -11.16 10.58
C SER A 22 -4.80 -10.49 10.10
N ALA A 23 -4.56 -10.51 8.78
CA ALA A 23 -3.39 -9.89 8.19
C ALA A 23 -3.30 -8.41 8.60
N LEU A 24 -2.22 -8.05 9.28
CA LEU A 24 -1.94 -6.67 9.64
C LEU A 24 -1.37 -5.95 8.42
N TYR A 25 -1.83 -4.73 8.23
CA TYR A 25 -1.40 -3.85 7.16
C TYR A 25 -0.78 -2.60 7.78
N SER A 26 0.21 -2.01 7.08
CA SER A 26 0.78 -0.72 7.44
C SER A 26 -0.23 0.41 7.25
N ASN A 27 0.18 1.61 7.62
CA ASN A 27 -0.51 2.83 7.19
C ASN A 27 -0.54 2.93 5.64
N PRO A 28 -1.51 3.67 5.07
CA PRO A 28 -1.56 3.95 3.64
C PRO A 28 -0.29 4.62 3.15
N MET A 29 0.38 4.00 2.17
CA MET A 29 1.59 4.48 1.52
C MET A 29 1.27 4.91 0.09
N LYS A 30 1.99 5.90 -0.43
CA LYS A 30 1.78 6.38 -1.82
C LYS A 30 2.76 5.70 -2.76
N ILE A 31 2.29 5.16 -3.88
CA ILE A 31 3.20 4.69 -4.94
C ILE A 31 3.86 5.90 -5.61
N VAL A 32 5.19 5.92 -5.59
CA VAL A 32 6.02 6.93 -6.27
C VAL A 32 6.45 6.44 -7.65
N LYS A 33 6.74 5.14 -7.79
CA LYS A 33 7.16 4.52 -9.07
C LYS A 33 6.66 3.09 -9.19
N HIS A 34 6.20 2.73 -10.39
CA HIS A 34 5.80 1.36 -10.74
C HIS A 34 6.95 0.66 -11.46
N ASP A 35 7.51 -0.40 -10.86
CA ASP A 35 8.70 -1.12 -11.36
C ASP A 35 8.53 -2.65 -11.25
N HIS A 36 7.57 -3.21 -12.00
CA HIS A 36 7.12 -4.60 -11.82
C HIS A 36 8.29 -5.61 -11.85
N PRO A 37 8.40 -6.52 -10.86
CA PRO A 37 7.37 -6.90 -9.88
C PRO A 37 7.44 -6.16 -8.52
N THR A 38 8.14 -5.03 -8.44
CA THR A 38 8.31 -4.25 -7.19
C THR A 38 7.92 -2.79 -7.35
N TYR A 39 7.15 -2.22 -6.44
CA TYR A 39 6.82 -0.79 -6.50
C TYR A 39 7.60 0.00 -5.47
N TRP A 40 7.94 1.23 -5.82
CA TRP A 40 8.51 2.19 -4.91
C TRP A 40 7.37 2.94 -4.24
N VAL A 41 7.29 2.82 -2.92
CA VAL A 41 6.22 3.40 -2.11
C VAL A 41 6.83 4.33 -1.06
N GLN A 42 6.18 5.45 -0.81
CA GLN A 42 6.57 6.43 0.20
C GLN A 42 5.58 6.38 1.35
N ASP A 43 6.11 6.28 2.57
CA ASP A 43 5.31 6.47 3.78
C ASP A 43 5.01 7.96 3.97
N PRO A 44 3.75 8.37 4.17
CA PRO A 44 3.40 9.77 4.37
C PRO A 44 3.81 10.32 5.75
N ASN A 45 4.17 9.46 6.72
CA ASN A 45 4.55 9.89 8.07
C ASN A 45 6.07 9.97 8.26
N ASP A 46 6.82 9.14 7.54
CA ASP A 46 8.28 9.02 7.69
C ASP A 46 9.05 9.63 6.50
N ASP A 47 8.34 10.08 5.44
CA ASP A 47 8.89 10.53 4.14
C ASP A 47 9.84 9.53 3.46
N LYS A 48 9.92 8.31 4.00
CA LYS A 48 10.84 7.27 3.57
C LYS A 48 10.27 6.53 2.37
N ILE A 49 11.09 6.43 1.34
CA ILE A 49 10.78 5.64 0.14
C ILE A 49 11.36 4.24 0.31
N ILE A 50 10.51 3.23 0.17
CA ILE A 50 10.90 1.82 0.22
C ILE A 50 10.43 1.08 -1.03
N GLN A 51 11.20 0.07 -1.44
CA GLN A 51 10.81 -0.84 -2.50
C GLN A 51 10.09 -2.05 -1.90
N VAL A 52 8.90 -2.37 -2.42
CA VAL A 52 8.07 -3.46 -1.92
C VAL A 52 7.54 -4.29 -3.08
N HIS A 53 7.60 -5.61 -2.96
CA HIS A 53 7.05 -6.51 -3.95
C HIS A 53 5.52 -6.38 -4.05
N VAL A 54 4.96 -6.40 -5.26
CA VAL A 54 3.52 -6.18 -5.47
C VAL A 54 2.64 -7.17 -4.73
N SER A 55 3.10 -8.41 -4.49
CA SER A 55 2.35 -9.41 -3.70
C SER A 55 2.20 -9.05 -2.21
N GLN A 56 3.04 -8.14 -1.71
CA GLN A 56 2.95 -7.62 -0.35
C GLN A 56 2.18 -6.30 -0.27
N LEU A 57 1.75 -5.75 -1.41
CA LEU A 57 1.00 -4.51 -1.48
C LEU A 57 -0.48 -4.81 -1.73
N ARG A 58 -1.35 -4.08 -1.04
CA ARG A 58 -2.80 -4.10 -1.29
C ARG A 58 -3.25 -2.69 -1.61
N THR A 59 -3.85 -2.48 -2.77
CA THR A 59 -4.37 -1.17 -3.16
C THR A 59 -5.53 -0.77 -2.27
N CYS A 60 -5.54 0.48 -1.80
CA CYS A 60 -6.64 1.06 -1.01
C CYS A 60 -7.85 1.42 -1.89
N ASN A 61 -8.02 0.79 -3.04
CA ASN A 61 -9.00 1.24 -4.02
C ASN A 61 -10.41 1.01 -3.49
N SER A 62 -11.09 2.09 -3.11
CA SER A 62 -12.53 2.13 -2.95
C SER A 62 -13.17 2.09 -4.32
N ASN A 63 -13.29 0.90 -4.90
CA ASN A 63 -14.19 0.63 -6.01
C ASN A 63 -14.93 -0.69 -5.71
N TYR A 64 -15.68 -0.66 -4.61
CA TYR A 64 -16.91 -1.43 -4.48
C TYR A 64 -18.05 -0.44 -4.64
N ILE A 65 -18.51 -0.24 -5.87
CA ILE A 65 -19.83 0.35 -6.13
C ILE A 65 -20.48 -0.54 -7.19
N HIS A 66 -21.46 -1.31 -6.70
CA HIS A 66 -22.49 -2.15 -7.35
C HIS A 66 -22.14 -2.96 -8.60
#